data_AF-A0A383B6D7-F1
#
_entry.id   AF-A0A383B6D7-F1
#
_cell.length_a   1.000
_cell.length_b   1.000
_cell.length_c   1.000
_cell.angle_alpha   90.00
_cell.angle_beta   90.00
_cell.angle_gamma   90.00
#
_symmetry.space_group_name_H-M   'P 1'
#
loop_
_entity.id
_entity.type
_entity.pdbx_description
1 polymer ?
#
loop_
_entity_poly.entity_id
_entity_poly.type
_entity_poly.pdbx_seq_one_letter_code
_entity_poly.pdbx_strand_id
1 'polypeptide(L)' 'GEVVRDLFRKNSQPEQSYSERQMFQVALERLAREVAAVEKSDYFQATEKIEMTLYNK' A
#
# COMPACT_ATOMS: atom_id res chain seq x y z
N GLY A 1 0.75 15.78 -1.25
CA GLY A 1 0.02 15.86 -2.52
C GLY A 1 0.90 15.95 -3.76
N GLU A 2 2.18 15.59 -3.71
CA GLU A 2 3.07 15.71 -4.89
C GLU A 2 3.94 14.44 -5.06
N VAL A 3 4.52 13.94 -3.96
CA VAL A 3 5.40 12.76 -3.94
C VAL A 3 4.74 11.45 -4.40
N VAL A 4 3.47 11.24 -4.04
CA VAL A 4 2.72 10.02 -4.43
C VAL A 4 2.39 10.02 -5.92
N ARG A 5 2.23 11.21 -6.50
CA ARG A 5 1.93 11.37 -7.94
C ARG A 5 3.19 11.19 -8.79
N ASP A 6 4.35 11.58 -8.25
CA ASP A 6 5.65 11.40 -8.90
C ASP A 6 6.06 9.92 -9.00
N LEU A 7 5.73 9.11 -7.99
CA LEU A 7 6.02 7.67 -7.99
C LEU A 7 5.21 6.87 -9.02
N PHE A 8 4.03 7.35 -9.42
CA PHE A 8 3.14 6.62 -10.33
C PHE A 8 3.47 6.86 -11.83
N ARG A 9 4.35 7.81 -12.15
CA ARG A 9 4.65 8.21 -13.54
C ARG A 9 6.13 8.04 -13.91
N LYS A 10 6.70 6.85 -13.66
CA LYS A 10 7.96 6.40 -14.29
C LYS A 10 7.74 5.11 -15.07
N ASN A 11 6.99 5.22 -16.16
CA ASN A 11 6.81 4.17 -17.19
C ASN A 11 8.06 3.94 -18.07
N SER A 12 9.29 4.13 -17.56
CA SER A 12 10.51 3.94 -18.36
C SER A 12 11.75 3.57 -17.53
N GLN A 13 11.60 2.75 -16.50
CA GLN A 13 12.75 2.05 -15.91
C GLN A 13 12.31 0.62 -15.53
N PRO A 14 12.87 -0.41 -16.17
CA PRO A 14 12.59 -1.79 -15.81
C PRO A 14 13.20 -2.02 -14.42
N GLU A 15 12.41 -2.63 -13.55
CA GLU A 15 12.76 -3.01 -12.17
C GLU A 15 12.67 -1.85 -11.16
N GLN A 16 11.48 -1.67 -10.57
CA GLN A 16 11.38 -1.12 -9.21
C GLN A 16 12.48 -1.78 -8.36
N SER A 17 13.29 -0.96 -7.68
CA SER A 17 14.37 -1.45 -6.85
C SER A 17 13.84 -2.46 -5.83
N TYR A 18 14.59 -3.52 -5.54
CA TYR A 18 14.27 -4.47 -4.47
C TYR A 18 13.92 -3.73 -3.16
N SER A 19 14.62 -2.63 -2.87
CA SER A 19 14.38 -1.76 -1.72
C SER A 19 13.03 -1.04 -1.78
N GLU A 20 12.56 -0.63 -2.96
CA GLU A 20 11.23 -0.02 -3.13
C GLU A 20 10.13 -1.05 -2.91
N ARG A 21 10.31 -2.28 -3.38
CA ARG A 21 9.37 -3.38 -3.11
C ARG A 21 9.32 -3.71 -1.61
N GLN A 22 10.45 -3.71 -0.92
CA GLN A 22 10.48 -3.93 0.52
C GLN A 22 9.80 -2.78 1.29
N MET A 23 10.08 -1.53 0.91
CA MET A 23 9.41 -0.38 1.53
C MET A 23 7.90 -0.40 1.29
N PHE A 24 7.46 -0.80 0.08
CA PHE A 24 6.04 -0.96 -0.23
C PHE A 24 5.38 -2.04 0.62
N GLN A 25 6.00 -3.23 0.73
CA GLN A 25 5.50 -4.32 1.57
C GLN A 25 5.42 -3.90 3.04
N VAL A 26 6.47 -3.29 3.59
CA VAL A 26 6.49 -2.83 4.99
C VAL A 26 5.43 -1.73 5.23
N ALA A 27 5.25 -0.81 4.30
CA ALA A 27 4.23 0.23 4.40
C ALA A 27 2.82 -0.38 4.34
N LEU A 28 2.60 -1.37 3.47
CA LEU A 28 1.33 -2.09 3.34
C LEU A 28 1.00 -2.87 4.62
N GLU A 29 1.97 -3.60 5.18
CA GLU A 29 1.80 -4.32 6.45
C GLU A 29 1.47 -3.38 7.62
N ARG A 30 2.15 -2.23 7.69
CA ARG A 30 1.87 -1.21 8.72
C ARG A 30 0.48 -0.64 8.56
N LEU A 31 0.08 -0.31 7.33
CA LEU A 31 -1.25 0.21 7.02
C LEU A 31 -2.34 -0.80 7.39
N ALA A 32 -2.16 -2.08 7.07
CA ALA A 32 -3.10 -3.15 7.43
C ALA A 32 -3.31 -3.27 8.94
N ARG A 33 -2.23 -3.21 9.74
CA ARG A 33 -2.35 -3.24 11.19
C ARG A 33 -3.00 -1.98 11.77
N GLU A 34 -2.67 -0.81 11.24
CA GLU A 34 -3.24 0.45 11.71
C GLU A 34 -4.73 0.52 11.42
N VAL A 35 -5.16 0.11 10.22
CA VAL A 35 -6.58 0.02 9.85
C VAL A 35 -7.34 -0.98 10.72
N ALA A 36 -6.77 -2.17 10.96
CA ALA A 36 -7.39 -3.16 11.85
C ALA A 36 -7.56 -2.63 13.28
N ALA A 37 -6.53 -1.95 13.81
CA ALA A 37 -6.55 -1.38 15.16
C ALA A 37 -7.54 -0.21 15.28
N VAL A 38 -7.60 0.68 14.29
CA VAL A 38 -8.51 1.83 14.26
C VAL A 38 -9.96 1.39 14.14
N GLU A 39 -10.25 0.41 13.28
CA GLU A 39 -11.62 -0.05 13.05
C GLU A 39 -12.10 -1.09 14.07
N LYS A 40 -11.23 -1.53 14.99
CA LYS A 40 -11.49 -2.67 15.91
C LYS A 40 -12.02 -3.89 15.15
N SER A 41 -11.53 -4.08 13.93
CA SER A 41 -11.95 -5.16 13.04
C SER A 41 -10.86 -6.22 12.98
N ASP A 42 -11.24 -7.39 12.51
CA ASP A 42 -10.28 -8.47 12.31
C ASP A 42 -9.33 -8.15 11.16
N TYR A 43 -8.09 -8.68 11.26
CA TYR A 43 -7.06 -8.50 10.24
C TYR A 43 -7.57 -8.84 8.83
N PHE A 44 -8.42 -9.85 8.72
CA PHE A 44 -9.03 -10.27 7.46
C PHE A 44 -9.93 -9.19 6.86
N GLN A 45 -10.77 -8.54 7.68
CA GLN A 45 -11.65 -7.45 7.24
C GLN A 45 -10.86 -6.19 6.87
N ALA A 46 -9.81 -5.87 7.62
CA ALA A 46 -8.93 -4.75 7.31
C ALA A 46 -8.18 -4.97 5.98
N THR A 47 -7.73 -6.20 5.73
CA THR A 47 -7.02 -6.58 4.49
C THR A 47 -7.94 -6.45 3.28
N GLU A 48 -9.15 -7.03 3.34
CA GLU A 48 -10.14 -6.96 2.25
C GLU A 48 -10.48 -5.51 1.89
N LYS A 49 -10.60 -4.63 2.90
CA LYS A 49 -10.89 -3.21 2.71
C LYS A 49 -9.73 -2.44 2.06
N ILE A 50 -8.49 -2.76 2.42
CA ILE A 50 -7.29 -2.18 1.80
C ILE A 50 -7.18 -2.64 0.34
N GLU A 51 -7.42 -3.92 0.08
CA GLU A 51 -7.44 -4.45 -1.29
C GLU A 51 -8.53 -3.80 -2.14
N MET A 52 -9.75 -3.65 -1.61
CA MET A 52 -10.81 -2.89 -2.28
C MET A 52 -10.39 -1.45 -2.55
N THR A 53 -9.77 -0.76 -1.59
CA THR A 53 -9.36 0.64 -1.76
C THR A 53 -8.22 0.80 -2.79
N LEU A 54 -7.33 -0.19 -2.90
CA LEU A 54 -6.27 -0.23 -3.89
C LEU A 54 -6.79 -0.59 -5.29
N TYR A 55 -7.77 -1.48 -5.39
CA TYR A 55 -8.33 -1.96 -6.66
C TYR A 55 -9.35 -1.00 -7.27
N ASN A 56 -10.03 -0.19 -6.44
CA ASN A 56 -11.08 0.75 -6.90
C ASN A 56 -10.52 2.13 -7.30
N LYS A 57 -9.27 2.20 -7.75
CA LYS A 57 -8.56 3.44 -8.09
C LYS A 57 -7.81 3.31 -9.41
#